data_AF-A0A073IZV5-F1
#
_entry.id   AF-A0A073IZV5-F1
#
_cell.length_a   1.000
_cell.length_b   1.000
_cell.length_c   1.000
_cell.angle_alpha   90.00
_cell.angle_beta   90.00
_cell.angle_gamma   90.00
#
_symmetry.space_group_name_H-M   'P 1'
#
loop_
_entity.id
_entity.type
_entity.pdbx_description
1 polymer ?
#
loop_
_entity_poly.entity_id
_entity_poly.type
_entity_poly.pdbx_seq_one_letter_code
_entity_poly.pdbx_strand_id
1 'polypeptide(L)' 'MEPKNHPDSHELHDWPIYGPKDPEIANLVDQLAYVHGLRVREIETIILRALNERLASEKAKSSS' A
#
# COMPACT_ATOMS: atom_id res chain seq x y z
N MET A 1 -16.35 1.25 -18.80
CA MET A 1 -15.40 0.82 -17.77
C MET A 1 -15.46 -0.68 -17.72
N GLU A 2 -14.43 -1.36 -18.23
CA GLU A 2 -14.36 -2.82 -18.15
C GLU A 2 -14.40 -3.26 -16.69
N PRO A 3 -15.05 -4.38 -16.36
CA PRO A 3 -14.99 -4.92 -15.02
C PRO A 3 -13.50 -5.16 -14.69
N LYS A 4 -13.01 -4.45 -13.67
CA LYS A 4 -11.67 -4.60 -13.14
C LYS A 4 -11.57 -6.00 -12.51
N ASN A 5 -11.31 -7.01 -13.34
CA ASN A 5 -11.05 -8.38 -12.90
C ASN A 5 -9.64 -8.44 -12.29
N HIS A 6 -9.42 -7.69 -11.22
CA HIS A 6 -8.23 -7.82 -10.40
C HIS A 6 -8.50 -8.93 -9.37
N PRO A 7 -7.61 -9.92 -9.19
CA PRO A 7 -7.91 -11.01 -8.28
C PRO A 7 -7.91 -10.61 -6.78
N ASP A 8 -7.53 -9.36 -6.44
CA ASP A 8 -7.71 -8.75 -5.10
C ASP A 8 -8.78 -7.65 -5.11
N SER A 9 -9.71 -7.64 -6.08
CA SER A 9 -10.71 -6.58 -6.20
C SER A 9 -11.55 -6.39 -4.94
N HIS A 10 -11.76 -7.47 -4.18
CA HIS A 10 -12.47 -7.42 -2.90
C HIS A 10 -11.68 -6.65 -1.84
N GLU A 11 -10.40 -7.00 -1.63
CA GLU A 11 -9.51 -6.31 -0.70
C GLU A 11 -9.31 -4.83 -1.07
N LEU A 12 -9.18 -4.54 -2.37
CA LEU A 12 -9.05 -3.17 -2.87
C LEU A 12 -10.32 -2.34 -2.67
N HIS A 13 -11.50 -2.96 -2.70
CA HIS A 13 -12.76 -2.28 -2.41
C HIS A 13 -12.88 -1.90 -0.93
N ASP A 14 -12.38 -2.77 -0.05
CA ASP A 14 -12.45 -2.59 1.40
C ASP A 14 -11.33 -1.67 1.93
N TRP A 15 -10.26 -1.49 1.15
CA TRP A 15 -9.08 -0.72 1.56
C TRP A 15 -9.36 0.74 1.95
N PRO A 16 -10.20 1.52 1.25
CA PRO A 16 -10.53 2.88 1.69
C PRO A 16 -11.35 2.93 3.00
N ILE A 17 -12.00 1.82 3.38
CA ILE A 17 -12.86 1.72 4.56
C ILE A 17 -12.06 1.26 5.78
N TYR A 18 -11.20 0.25 5.61
CA TYR A 18 -10.47 -0.41 6.69
C TYR A 18 -8.95 -0.18 6.66
N GLY A 19 -8.43 0.39 5.59
CA GLY A 19 -7.01 0.66 5.40
C GLY A 19 -6.53 1.96 6.04
N PRO A 20 -5.47 2.57 5.49
CA PRO A 20 -4.88 3.78 6.05
C PRO A 20 -5.86 4.95 6.06
N LYS A 21 -5.83 5.76 7.13
CA LYS A 21 -6.67 6.95 7.27
C LYS A 21 -6.46 8.00 6.17
N ASP A 22 -5.29 7.98 5.54
CA ASP A 22 -4.95 8.93 4.50
C ASP A 22 -5.51 8.46 3.15
N PRO A 23 -6.45 9.20 2.54
CA PRO A 23 -7.05 8.83 1.27
C PRO A 23 -6.03 8.82 0.12
N GLU A 24 -4.91 9.53 0.23
CA GLU A 24 -3.86 9.50 -0.77
C GLU A 24 -3.23 8.11 -0.86
N ILE A 25 -3.05 7.43 0.27
CA ILE A 25 -2.50 6.07 0.29
C ILE A 25 -3.46 5.10 -0.42
N ALA A 26 -4.77 5.22 -0.19
CA ALA A 26 -5.76 4.39 -0.89
C ALA A 26 -5.71 4.62 -2.42
N ASN A 27 -5.58 5.86 -2.86
CA ASN A 27 -5.44 6.20 -4.28
C ASN A 27 -4.14 5.65 -4.91
N LEU A 28 -3.04 5.63 -4.16
CA LEU A 28 -1.78 5.03 -4.61
C LEU A 28 -1.90 3.51 -4.75
N VAL A 29 -2.55 2.85 -3.77
CA VAL A 29 -2.82 1.40 -3.80
C VAL A 29 -3.67 1.03 -5.02
N ASP A 30 -4.74 1.79 -5.28
CA ASP A 30 -5.61 1.59 -6.44
C ASP A 30 -4.86 1.74 -7.77
N GLN A 31 -3.98 2.73 -7.90
CA GLN A 31 -3.17 2.90 -9.09
C GLN A 31 -2.19 1.75 -9.27
N LEU A 32 -1.47 1.36 -8.21
CA LEU A 32 -0.53 0.25 -8.27
C LEU A 32 -1.23 -1.07 -8.65
N ALA A 33 -2.43 -1.33 -8.13
CA ALA A 33 -3.16 -2.54 -8.44
C ALA A 33 -3.81 -2.51 -9.84
N TYR A 34 -4.58 -1.47 -10.15
CA TYR A 34 -5.39 -1.46 -11.37
C TYR A 34 -4.63 -0.94 -12.60
N VAL A 35 -3.64 -0.07 -12.44
CA VAL A 35 -2.85 0.48 -13.55
C VAL A 35 -1.58 -0.32 -13.75
N HIS A 36 -0.93 -0.74 -12.66
CA HIS A 36 0.36 -1.44 -12.72
C HIS A 36 0.26 -2.95 -12.49
N GLY A 37 -0.92 -3.47 -12.13
CA GLY A 37 -1.17 -4.91 -12.02
C GLY A 37 -0.58 -5.58 -10.78
N LEU A 38 -0.17 -4.80 -9.77
CA LEU A 38 0.39 -5.36 -8.54
C LEU A 38 -0.71 -5.99 -7.67
N ARG A 39 -0.38 -7.11 -7.05
CA ARG A 39 -1.19 -7.73 -5.99
C ARG A 39 -1.13 -6.89 -4.72
N VAL A 40 -2.17 -6.94 -3.90
CA VAL A 40 -2.23 -6.24 -2.60
C VAL A 40 -1.03 -6.64 -1.73
N ARG A 41 -0.71 -7.93 -1.66
CA ARG A 41 0.50 -8.46 -0.99
C ARG A 41 1.81 -7.77 -1.42
N GLU A 42 1.95 -7.49 -2.71
CA GLU A 42 3.18 -6.86 -3.24
C GLU A 42 3.26 -5.40 -2.78
N ILE A 43 2.12 -4.71 -2.78
CA ILE A 43 1.99 -3.34 -2.26
C ILE A 43 2.27 -3.31 -0.75
N GLU A 44 1.72 -4.25 0.02
CA GLU A 44 2.01 -4.39 1.46
C GLU A 44 3.51 -4.61 1.73
N THR A 45 4.18 -5.40 0.89
CA THR A 45 5.62 -5.62 0.99
C THR A 45 6.40 -4.32 0.81
N ILE A 46 5.99 -3.46 -0.14
CA ILE A 46 6.58 -2.14 -0.36
C ILE A 46 6.37 -1.24 0.87
N ILE A 47 5.15 -1.20 1.42
CA ILE A 47 4.81 -0.41 2.60
C ILE A 47 5.65 -0.87 3.81
N LEU A 48 5.70 -2.17 4.07
CA LEU A 48 6.48 -2.75 5.17
C LEU A 48 7.97 -2.40 5.05
N ARG A 49 8.53 -2.43 3.85
CA ARG A 49 9.92 -2.07 3.62
C ARG A 49 10.17 -0.60 3.95
N ALA A 50 9.34 0.32 3.44
CA ALA A 50 9.49 1.75 3.68
C ALA A 50 9.40 2.11 5.18
N LEU A 51 8.49 1.46 5.92
CA LEU A 51 8.36 1.64 7.36
C LEU A 51 9.59 1.15 8.12
N ASN A 52 10.13 -0.02 7.76
CA ASN A 52 11.35 -0.54 8.38
C ASN A 52 12.58 0.34 8.10
N GLU A 53 12.73 0.84 6.88
CA GLU A 53 13.80 1.77 6.50
C GLU A 53 13.70 3.08 7.30
N ARG A 54 12.49 3.61 7.49
CA ARG A 54 12.27 4.78 8.35
C ARG A 54 12.62 4.50 9.81
N LEU A 55 12.18 3.37 10.36
CA LEU A 55 12.49 2.97 11.74
C LEU A 55 14.00 2.79 11.96
N ALA A 56 14.71 2.19 11.01
CA ALA A 56 16.17 2.07 11.08
C ALA A 56 16.85 3.46 11.13
N SER A 57 16.35 4.40 10.32
CA SER A 57 16.84 5.78 10.30
C SER A 57 16.59 6.51 11.63
N GLU A 58 15.44 6.33 12.26
CA GLU A 58 15.15 6.93 13.57
C GLU A 58 16.02 6.33 14.69
N LYS A 59 16.23 5.00 14.69
CA LYS A 59 17.13 4.34 15.65
C LYS A 59 18.56 4.85 15.55
N ALA A 60 19.05 5.10 14.34
CA ALA A 60 20.38 5.65 14.12
C ALA A 60 20.50 7.09 14.68
N LYS A 61 19.48 7.93 14.51
CA LYS A 61 19.43 9.29 15.06
C LYS A 61 19.38 9.31 16.60
N SER A 62 18.65 8.40 17.22
CA SER A 62 18.55 8.32 18.69
C SER A 62 19.81 7.73 19.36
N SER A 63 20.72 7.16 18.58
CA SER A 63 21.99 6.59 19.06
C SER A 63 23.20 7.51 18.82
N SER A 64 22.97 8.72 18.28
CA SER A 64 23.96 9.78 18.06
C SER A 64 23.72 10.92 19.04
#